data_AF-A0AAV5I316-F1
#
_entry.id   AF-A0AAV5I316-F1
#
_cell.length_a   1.000
_cell.length_b   1.000
_cell.length_c   1.000
_cell.angle_alpha   90.00
_cell.angle_beta   90.00
_cell.angle_gamma   90.00
#
_symmetry.space_group_name_H-M   'P 1'
#
loop_
_entity.id
_entity.type
_entity.pdbx_description
1 polymer ?
#
loop_
_entity_poly.entity_id
_entity_poly.type
_entity_poly.pdbx_seq_one_letter_code
_entity_poly.pdbx_strand_id
1 'polypeptide(L)'
;MLPLQEEMMEDVKAFYSTIGASGIPKRYTHFMDEAQFEYCNWLAAQCGCSGYEKWREQMFRACNKNRRVRPETYRDEWDDHDLVLQTHQEFTKYTSTTVNDKYRSESFTVQR
;
A
#
# COMPACT_ATOMS: atom_id res chain seq x y z
N MET A 1 4.73 10.56 -20.05
CA MET A 1 4.05 10.20 -21.31
C MET A 1 3.61 8.76 -21.17
N LEU A 2 2.39 8.42 -21.60
CA LEU A 2 1.92 7.03 -21.61
C LEU A 2 2.41 6.33 -22.89
N PRO A 3 2.48 4.98 -22.90
CA PRO A 3 2.83 4.21 -24.10
C PRO A 3 1.83 4.43 -25.24
N LEU A 4 2.21 4.01 -26.45
CA LEU A 4 1.31 3.96 -27.59
C LEU A 4 0.20 2.93 -27.36
N GLN A 5 -0.93 3.09 -28.06
CA GLN A 5 -2.06 2.16 -27.96
C GLN A 5 -1.65 0.72 -28.31
N GLU A 6 -0.77 0.54 -29.30
CA GLU A 6 -0.27 -0.77 -29.72
C GLU A 6 0.52 -1.44 -28.58
N GLU A 7 1.43 -0.70 -27.93
CA GLU A 7 2.22 -1.19 -26.80
C GLU A 7 1.33 -1.56 -25.61
N MET A 8 0.34 -0.72 -25.28
CA MET A 8 -0.64 -1.03 -24.22
C MET A 8 -1.45 -2.29 -24.53
N MET A 9 -1.81 -2.50 -25.80
CA MET A 9 -2.56 -3.68 -26.24
C MET A 9 -1.68 -4.95 -26.20
N GLU A 10 -0.41 -4.84 -26.56
CA GLU A 10 0.57 -5.93 -26.46
C GLU A 10 0.77 -6.37 -25.00
N ASP A 11 0.92 -5.42 -24.07
CA ASP A 11 1.04 -5.71 -22.64
C ASP A 11 -0.18 -6.47 -22.09
N VAL A 12 -1.39 -5.99 -22.40
CA VAL A 12 -2.64 -6.66 -22.00
C VAL A 12 -2.76 -8.06 -22.62
N LYS A 13 -2.37 -8.24 -23.89
CA LYS A 13 -2.36 -9.57 -24.54
C LYS A 13 -1.36 -10.52 -23.88
N ALA A 14 -0.17 -10.02 -23.51
CA ALA A 14 0.84 -10.80 -22.80
C ALA A 14 0.34 -11.22 -21.41
N PHE A 15 -0.34 -10.32 -20.69
CA PHE A 15 -1.00 -10.63 -19.43
C PHE A 15 -2.07 -11.72 -19.58
N TYR A 16 -2.99 -11.58 -20.54
CA TYR A 16 -4.02 -12.60 -20.81
C TYR A 16 -3.43 -13.96 -21.19
N SER A 17 -2.31 -13.97 -21.92
CA SER A 17 -1.58 -15.19 -22.27
C SER A 17 -0.98 -15.87 -21.05
N THR A 18 -0.39 -15.08 -20.14
CA THR A 18 0.21 -15.57 -18.88
C THR A 18 -0.84 -16.20 -17.96
N ILE A 19 -1.99 -15.53 -17.75
CA ILE A 19 -3.06 -16.09 -16.91
C ILE A 19 -3.69 -17.34 -17.55
N GLY A 20 -3.83 -17.35 -18.88
CA GLY A 20 -4.32 -18.51 -19.63
C GLY A 20 -3.39 -19.72 -19.52
N ALA A 21 -2.07 -19.51 -19.67
CA ALA A 21 -1.04 -20.54 -19.50
C ALA A 21 -0.98 -21.08 -18.06
N SER A 22 -1.32 -20.23 -17.07
CA SER A 22 -1.40 -20.62 -15.65
C SER A 22 -2.72 -21.31 -15.29
N GLY A 23 -3.63 -21.52 -16.25
CA GLY A 23 -4.94 -22.14 -16.03
C GLY A 23 -5.91 -21.28 -15.20
N ILE A 24 -5.63 -19.99 -15.03
CA ILE A 24 -6.45 -19.08 -14.21
C ILE A 24 -7.71 -18.70 -14.99
N PRO A 25 -8.92 -18.95 -14.45
CA PRO A 25 -10.15 -18.54 -15.10
C PRO A 25 -10.26 -17.02 -15.30
N LYS A 26 -10.81 -16.58 -16.43
CA LYS A 26 -11.00 -15.15 -16.77
C LYS A 26 -11.75 -14.31 -15.72
N ARG A 27 -12.55 -14.93 -14.84
CA ARG A 27 -13.21 -14.20 -13.74
C ARG A 27 -12.23 -13.66 -12.70
N TYR A 28 -10.99 -14.16 -12.67
CA TYR A 28 -9.93 -13.73 -11.76
C TYR A 28 -8.90 -12.79 -12.40
N THR A 29 -9.16 -12.28 -13.62
CA THR A 29 -8.28 -11.33 -14.32
C THR A 29 -7.85 -10.14 -13.44
N HIS A 30 -8.71 -9.67 -12.54
CA HIS A 30 -8.44 -8.53 -11.65
C HIS A 30 -8.17 -8.94 -10.20
N PHE A 31 -8.05 -10.24 -9.92
CA PHE A 31 -7.75 -10.74 -8.58
C PHE A 31 -6.26 -10.63 -8.31
N MET A 32 -5.87 -9.64 -7.51
CA MET A 32 -4.45 -9.35 -7.23
C MET A 32 -3.94 -9.97 -5.92
N ASP A 33 -4.81 -10.22 -4.93
CA ASP A 33 -4.43 -10.74 -3.59
C ASP A 33 -3.16 -10.06 -3.03
N GLU A 34 -2.08 -10.81 -2.79
CA GLU A 34 -0.79 -10.25 -2.32
C GLU A 34 -0.06 -9.41 -3.38
N ALA A 35 -0.27 -9.68 -4.68
CA ALA A 35 0.36 -8.91 -5.76
C ALA A 35 -0.09 -7.44 -5.82
N GLN A 36 -1.15 -7.07 -5.08
CA GLN A 36 -1.59 -5.68 -4.97
C GLN A 36 -0.49 -4.75 -4.43
N PHE A 37 0.40 -5.25 -3.54
CA PHE A 37 1.48 -4.44 -2.97
C PHE A 37 2.55 -4.13 -4.01
N GLU A 38 2.93 -5.12 -4.82
CA GLU A 38 3.88 -4.95 -5.92
C GLU A 38 3.30 -4.02 -6.99
N TYR A 39 2.03 -4.20 -7.35
CA TYR A 39 1.33 -3.33 -8.29
C TYR A 39 1.29 -1.88 -7.82
N CYS A 40 0.95 -1.65 -6.54
CA CYS A 40 0.93 -0.31 -5.97
C CYS A 40 2.33 0.31 -5.88
N ASN A 41 3.35 -0.48 -5.53
CA ASN A 41 4.73 -0.01 -5.50
C ASN A 41 5.23 0.35 -6.90
N TRP A 42 4.88 -0.43 -7.91
CA TRP A 42 5.16 -0.12 -9.31
C TRP A 42 4.50 1.21 -9.70
N LEU A 43 3.23 1.42 -9.37
CA LEU A 43 2.54 2.70 -9.60
C LEU A 43 3.21 3.87 -8.87
N ALA A 44 3.55 3.70 -7.59
CA ALA A 44 4.22 4.73 -6.80
C ALA A 44 5.55 5.14 -7.44
N ALA A 45 6.33 4.17 -7.92
CA ALA A 45 7.57 4.44 -8.65
C ALA A 45 7.34 5.24 -9.94
N GLN A 46 6.27 4.95 -10.70
CA GLN A 46 5.91 5.74 -11.89
C GLN A 46 5.60 7.20 -11.55
N CYS A 47 5.06 7.46 -10.35
CA CYS A 47 4.72 8.79 -9.87
C CYS A 47 5.86 9.49 -9.10
N GLY A 48 7.01 8.83 -8.88
CA GLY A 48 8.05 9.34 -8.00
C GLY A 48 7.64 9.40 -6.52
N CYS A 49 6.63 8.65 -6.13
CA CYS A 49 6.15 8.53 -4.75
C CYS A 49 6.90 7.42 -4.01
N SER A 50 6.92 7.51 -2.68
CA SER A 50 7.37 6.41 -1.82
C SER A 50 6.43 5.20 -1.97
N GLY A 51 7.01 4.00 -2.02
CA GLY A 51 6.25 2.75 -1.97
C GLY A 51 5.59 2.51 -0.61
N TYR A 52 4.77 1.46 -0.56
CA TYR A 52 4.12 0.98 0.66
C TYR A 52 5.14 0.66 1.75
N GLU A 53 4.80 1.07 2.97
CA GLU A 53 5.53 0.71 4.17
C GLU A 53 5.37 -0.80 4.44
N LYS A 54 6.46 -1.49 4.77
CA LYS A 54 6.47 -2.95 4.98
C LYS A 54 5.48 -3.43 6.04
N TRP A 55 5.24 -2.62 7.08
CA TRP A 55 4.29 -2.96 8.13
C TRP A 55 2.85 -3.09 7.61
N ARG A 56 2.47 -2.38 6.54
CA ARG A 56 1.12 -2.48 5.93
C ARG A 56 0.90 -3.85 5.29
N GLU A 57 1.92 -4.35 4.59
CA GLU A 57 1.90 -5.70 4.03
C GLU A 57 1.82 -6.75 5.14
N GLN A 58 2.61 -6.59 6.20
CA GLN A 58 2.61 -7.49 7.35
C GLN A 58 1.24 -7.53 8.06
N MET A 59 0.61 -6.37 8.27
CA MET A 59 -0.75 -6.30 8.82
C MET A 59 -1.78 -6.98 7.91
N PHE A 60 -1.69 -6.80 6.59
CA PHE A 60 -2.59 -7.47 5.65
C PHE A 60 -2.47 -8.99 5.73
N ARG A 61 -1.23 -9.52 5.80
CA ARG A 61 -0.96 -10.95 5.97
C ARG A 61 -1.49 -11.47 7.30
N ALA A 62 -1.24 -10.75 8.40
CA ALA A 62 -1.73 -11.11 9.73
C ALA A 62 -3.27 -11.13 9.81
N CYS A 63 -3.93 -10.08 9.30
CA CYS A 63 -5.39 -10.01 9.23
C CYS A 63 -5.98 -11.15 8.38
N ASN A 64 -5.39 -11.46 7.22
CA ASN A 64 -5.84 -12.59 6.41
C ASN A 64 -5.65 -13.95 7.11
N LYS A 65 -4.55 -14.13 7.85
CA LYS A 65 -4.33 -15.32 8.67
C LYS A 65 -5.39 -15.43 9.76
N ASN A 66 -5.63 -14.35 10.52
CA ASN A 66 -6.62 -14.34 11.60
C ASN A 66 -8.02 -14.61 11.05
N ARG A 67 -8.40 -14.00 9.92
CA ARG A 67 -9.68 -14.26 9.25
C ARG A 67 -9.85 -15.72 8.83
N ARG A 68 -8.78 -16.44 8.47
CA ARG A 68 -8.82 -17.87 8.12
C ARG A 68 -8.89 -18.77 9.36
N VAL A 69 -8.21 -18.39 10.44
CA VAL A 69 -8.12 -19.18 11.68
C VAL A 69 -9.36 -19.00 12.56
N ARG A 70 -9.88 -17.77 12.65
CA ARG A 70 -11.00 -17.37 13.53
C ARG A 70 -11.98 -16.46 12.77
N PRO A 71 -12.71 -16.98 11.77
CA PRO A 71 -13.55 -16.17 10.89
C PRO A 71 -14.61 -15.30 11.61
N GLU A 72 -15.11 -15.77 12.74
CA GLU A 72 -16.15 -15.09 13.52
C GLU A 72 -15.59 -13.99 14.43
N THR A 73 -14.38 -14.17 14.99
CA THR A 73 -13.83 -13.29 16.04
C THR A 73 -12.60 -12.49 15.62
N TYR A 74 -12.06 -12.69 14.40
CA TYR A 74 -10.81 -12.01 13.97
C TYR A 74 -10.85 -10.47 14.01
N ARG A 75 -12.05 -9.87 14.02
CA ARG A 75 -12.25 -8.42 14.13
C ARG A 75 -12.12 -7.90 15.55
N ASP A 76 -12.26 -8.76 16.55
CA ASP A 76 -12.23 -8.41 17.97
C ASP A 76 -10.99 -9.02 18.66
N GLU A 77 -10.47 -10.14 18.13
CA GLU A 77 -9.37 -10.91 18.71
C GLU A 77 -8.24 -11.15 17.69
N TRP A 78 -7.04 -10.66 17.98
CA TRP A 78 -5.87 -10.82 17.11
C TRP A 78 -4.56 -10.97 17.90
N ASP A 79 -3.58 -11.67 17.33
CA ASP A 79 -2.31 -11.98 18.02
C ASP A 79 -1.12 -11.14 17.48
N ASP A 80 -1.40 -10.10 16.68
CA ASP A 80 -0.41 -9.24 16.00
C ASP A 80 -0.14 -7.90 16.71
N HIS A 81 -0.17 -7.92 18.05
CA HIS A 81 0.07 -6.75 18.91
C HIS A 81 1.41 -6.06 18.64
N ASP A 82 2.47 -6.81 18.34
CA ASP A 82 3.78 -6.25 17.99
C ASP A 82 3.73 -5.41 16.70
N LEU A 83 2.95 -5.85 15.70
CA LEU A 83 2.76 -5.10 14.47
C LEU A 83 2.00 -3.80 14.76
N VAL A 84 0.93 -3.86 15.56
CA VAL A 84 0.18 -2.68 15.99
C VAL A 84 1.10 -1.66 16.66
N LEU A 85 1.95 -2.10 17.59
CA LEU A 85 2.93 -1.23 18.25
C LEU A 85 3.90 -0.58 17.25
N GLN A 86 4.45 -1.36 16.30
CA GLN A 86 5.31 -0.84 15.25
C GLN A 86 4.59 0.22 14.40
N THR A 87 3.33 -0.01 14.04
CA THR A 87 2.56 0.97 13.27
C THR A 87 2.38 2.29 14.02
N HIS A 88 2.10 2.24 15.33
CA HIS A 88 1.96 3.45 16.14
C HIS A 88 3.26 4.25 16.17
N GLN A 89 4.41 3.59 16.29
CA GLN A 89 5.73 4.24 16.22
C GLN A 89 5.95 4.89 14.86
N GLU A 90 5.64 4.19 13.76
CA GLU A 90 5.74 4.74 12.40
C GLU A 90 4.82 5.95 12.20
N PHE A 91 3.60 5.92 12.75
CA PHE A 91 2.65 7.03 12.64
C PHE A 91 3.10 8.30 13.35
N THR A 92 3.97 8.21 14.37
CA THR A 92 4.49 9.41 15.07
C THR A 92 5.19 10.38 14.12
N LYS A 93 5.80 9.86 13.03
CA LYS A 93 6.46 10.65 11.99
C LYS A 93 5.51 11.67 11.36
N TYR A 94 4.24 11.32 11.21
CA TYR A 94 3.24 12.18 10.58
C TYR A 94 2.59 13.14 11.58
N THR A 95 2.48 12.76 12.85
CA THR A 95 1.91 13.63 13.90
C THR A 95 2.86 14.72 14.36
N SER A 96 4.18 14.48 14.31
CA SER A 96 5.18 15.50 14.69
C SER A 96 5.40 16.57 13.62
N THR A 97 5.22 16.24 12.33
CA THR A 97 5.39 17.20 11.23
C THR A 97 4.29 18.27 11.22
N THR A 98 3.06 17.95 11.62
CA THR A 98 1.94 18.90 11.63
C THR A 98 2.09 20.03 12.67
N VAL A 99 2.96 19.87 13.67
CA VAL A 99 3.19 20.91 14.69
C VAL A 99 4.18 21.98 14.20
N ASN A 100 5.02 21.70 13.20
CA ASN A 100 6.11 22.61 12.81
C ASN A 100 5.74 23.62 11.70
N ASP A 101 4.65 23.41 10.97
CA ASP A 101 4.21 24.34 9.89
C ASP A 101 3.29 25.46 10.38
N LYS A 102 2.77 25.40 11.62
CA LYS A 102 1.94 26.47 12.19
C LYS A 102 2.70 27.62 12.86
N TYR A 103 4.03 27.56 12.96
CA TYR A 103 4.84 28.56 13.68
C TYR A 103 5.98 29.19 12.85
N ARG A 104 6.04 28.98 11.52
CA ARG A 104 7.13 29.49 10.67
C ARG A 104 6.85 30.85 9.98
N SER A 105 5.74 31.53 10.28
CA SER A 105 5.47 32.87 9.75
C SER A 105 5.10 33.84 10.87
N GLU A 106 6.09 34.26 11.66
CA GLU A 106 6.11 35.57 12.31
C GLU A 106 7.47 35.74 13.03
N SER A 107 8.48 36.11 12.26
CA SER A 107 9.65 36.79 12.78
C SER A 107 9.65 38.20 12.21
N PHE A 108 8.82 39.09 12.78
CA PHE A 108 8.95 40.52 12.55
C PHE A 108 9.77 41.13 13.69
N THR A 109 10.92 41.65 13.30
CA THR A 109 11.92 42.33 14.12
C THR A 109 11.28 43.54 14.83
N VAL A 110 11.38 43.58 16.16
CA VAL A 110 11.12 44.81 16.94
C VAL A 110 12.34 45.73 16.74
N GLN A 111 12.15 46.84 16.03
CA GLN A 111 13.06 47.98 16.11
C GLN A 111 12.48 49.03 17.06
N ARG A 112 13.42 49.54 17.86
CA ARG A 112 13.28 50.36 19.07
C ARG A 112 12.98 51.81 18.75
#